data_AF-A0A8I1S421-F1
#
_entry.id   AF-A0A8I1S421-F1
#
_cell.length_a   1.000
_cell.length_b   1.000
_cell.length_c   1.000
_cell.angle_alpha   90.00
_cell.angle_beta   90.00
_cell.angle_gamma   90.00
#
_symmetry.space_group_name_H-M   'P 1'
#
loop_
_entity.id
_entity.type
_entity.pdbx_description
1 polymer ?
#
loop_
_entity_poly.entity_id
_entity_poly.type
_entity_poly.pdbx_seq_one_letter_code
_entity_poly.pdbx_strand_id
1 'polypeptide(L)'
;MDAEHIAWSSDTAQAGWIGPRLSLFGSGVVTSVIPSGFDAYARLLHPANGRGGAPVRWADVAAWSGVPLERDGQFADVAVPQHRPATPSPAAGGRPEEGSLESADAAALVDVLEAHTKAGARCWFCLWEGFGWIGGQGVAMLMATMPRRGRRWRRSRRRPGLPIPFGRGNRLVLPMFRGRTARRARPAAYLGPSVYTGPTPEFVPTGPVPAAAFAGPRVELPNRNYLLYSGGVSGALALVASERQTPNLWWPADRAWCVATEIDLPWTYVGGSAELIDAILADPRLEAMPVEAEDSHWSRVPAWVDERAEAAARELLAHGRATALTDWGTVEARLRRPRRWRDGELTIGGPGRSGWTRIDRRSEADLHRNVHDSIADAIVDTALDAGS
;
A
#
# COMPACT_ATOMS: atom_id res chain seq x y z
N MET A 1 10.91 -27.35 9.20
CA MET A 1 11.95 -26.63 9.95
C MET A 1 11.20 -25.79 10.96
N ASP A 2 11.32 -26.15 12.23
CA ASP A 2 10.65 -25.42 13.31
C ASP A 2 11.26 -24.03 13.38
N ALA A 3 10.45 -22.98 13.41
CA ALA A 3 10.92 -21.63 13.64
C ALA A 3 11.73 -21.61 14.95
N GLU A 4 13.05 -21.44 14.85
CA GLU A 4 13.91 -21.31 16.02
C GLU A 4 13.42 -20.13 16.89
N HIS A 5 13.66 -20.26 18.20
CA HIS A 5 13.27 -19.28 19.22
C HIS A 5 13.73 -17.86 18.88
N ILE A 6 12.81 -17.03 18.40
CA ILE A 6 13.02 -15.58 18.37
C ILE A 6 12.92 -15.00 19.78
N ALA A 7 13.69 -13.95 20.04
CA ALA A 7 13.69 -13.20 21.30
C ALA A 7 13.34 -11.74 21.03
N TRP A 8 12.17 -11.31 21.51
CA TRP A 8 11.76 -9.90 21.50
C TRP A 8 12.74 -9.05 22.31
N SER A 9 13.05 -7.85 21.81
CA SER A 9 14.11 -7.00 22.35
C SER A 9 13.66 -5.55 22.52
N SER A 10 14.18 -4.91 23.56
CA SER A 10 14.10 -3.47 23.79
C SER A 10 15.38 -2.73 23.38
N ASP A 11 16.40 -3.43 22.89
CA ASP A 11 17.69 -2.85 22.48
C ASP A 11 17.61 -2.18 21.09
N THR A 12 16.88 -1.07 21.02
CA THR A 12 16.65 -0.33 19.77
C THR A 12 17.92 0.31 19.21
N ALA A 13 18.98 0.43 20.01
CA ALA A 13 20.28 0.95 19.57
C ALA A 13 20.92 0.08 18.47
N GLN A 14 20.55 -1.19 18.38
CA GLN A 14 21.01 -2.11 17.33
C GLN A 14 20.60 -1.65 15.92
N ALA A 15 19.53 -0.87 15.80
CA ALA A 15 19.04 -0.28 14.56
C ALA A 15 19.54 1.16 14.33
N GLY A 16 20.28 1.75 15.28
CA GLY A 16 20.66 3.17 15.23
C GLY A 16 21.54 3.58 14.05
N TRP A 17 22.11 2.61 13.32
CA TRP A 17 22.91 2.83 12.11
C TRP A 17 22.07 2.99 10.84
N ILE A 18 20.80 2.57 10.84
CA ILE A 18 19.92 2.53 9.67
C ILE A 18 19.53 3.95 9.27
N GLY A 19 18.93 4.71 10.19
CA GLY A 19 18.41 6.06 9.92
C GLY A 19 19.43 6.99 9.23
N PRO A 20 20.67 7.12 9.73
CA PRO A 20 21.70 7.95 9.09
C PRO A 20 22.13 7.51 7.69
N ARG A 21 21.85 6.27 7.29
CA ARG A 21 22.18 5.72 5.97
C ARG A 21 20.98 5.70 5.00
N LEU A 22 19.79 6.06 5.46
CA LEU A 22 18.63 6.21 4.58
C LEU A 22 18.68 7.57 3.85
N SER A 23 18.39 7.56 2.56
CA SER A 23 18.07 8.78 1.83
C SER A 23 16.77 9.39 2.36
N LEU A 24 16.53 10.67 2.05
CA LEU A 24 15.33 11.38 2.49
C LEU A 24 14.07 10.56 2.21
N PHE A 25 13.22 10.42 3.22
CA PHE A 25 11.94 9.76 3.06
C PHE A 25 11.11 10.44 1.96
N GLY A 26 10.53 9.64 1.08
CA GLY A 26 9.77 10.15 -0.06
C GLY A 26 10.64 10.79 -1.15
N SER A 27 11.93 10.46 -1.22
CA SER A 27 12.75 10.73 -2.42
C SER A 27 12.45 9.73 -3.55
N GLY A 28 11.98 8.54 -3.21
CA GLY A 28 11.58 7.52 -4.17
C GLY A 28 12.75 6.81 -4.86
N VAL A 29 13.86 6.66 -4.15
CA VAL A 29 15.06 5.93 -4.58
C VAL A 29 15.30 4.71 -3.67
N VAL A 30 15.99 3.69 -4.15
CA VAL A 30 16.23 2.43 -3.40
C VAL A 30 16.70 2.72 -1.97
N THR A 31 17.67 3.62 -1.79
CA THR A 31 18.20 3.92 -0.45
C THR A 31 17.28 4.72 0.47
N SER A 32 16.09 5.13 0.00
CA SER A 32 15.05 5.65 0.89
C SER A 32 14.31 4.53 1.63
N VAL A 33 14.52 3.26 1.26
CA VAL A 33 13.91 2.06 1.84
C VAL A 33 14.95 1.20 2.56
N ILE A 34 16.10 0.96 1.93
CA ILE A 34 17.21 0.18 2.48
C ILE A 34 18.43 1.06 2.76
N PRO A 35 19.23 0.83 3.81
CA PRO A 35 20.43 1.63 4.06
C PRO A 35 21.44 1.67 2.89
N SER A 36 21.99 2.84 2.64
CA SER A 36 23.14 3.03 1.74
C SER A 36 24.44 2.38 2.27
N GLY A 37 25.46 2.28 1.41
CA GLY A 37 26.82 1.88 1.80
C GLY A 37 27.10 0.38 1.77
N PHE A 38 26.27 -0.40 1.07
CA PHE A 38 26.62 -1.76 0.66
C PHE A 38 27.32 -1.75 -0.70
N ASP A 39 28.06 -2.82 -1.02
CA ASP A 39 28.80 -2.92 -2.28
C ASP A 39 27.87 -3.08 -3.49
N ALA A 40 26.74 -3.77 -3.30
CA ALA A 40 25.74 -4.03 -4.32
C ALA A 40 24.33 -4.17 -3.73
N TYR A 41 23.33 -4.05 -4.59
CA TYR A 41 21.90 -4.20 -4.25
C TYR A 41 21.15 -5.06 -5.26
N ALA A 42 20.14 -5.77 -4.76
CA ALA A 42 19.15 -6.46 -5.58
C ALA A 42 17.74 -6.13 -5.09
N ARG A 43 16.78 -6.24 -6.00
CA ARG A 43 15.35 -6.33 -5.66
C ARG A 43 14.85 -7.73 -5.99
N LEU A 44 14.11 -8.32 -5.06
CA LEU A 44 13.41 -9.59 -5.19
C LEU A 44 11.95 -9.31 -5.49
N LEU A 45 11.52 -9.64 -6.70
CA LEU A 45 10.16 -9.39 -7.18
C LEU A 45 9.20 -10.37 -6.49
N HIS A 46 8.17 -9.85 -5.84
CA HIS A 46 7.17 -10.72 -5.24
C HIS A 46 6.33 -11.35 -6.38
N PRO A 47 6.02 -12.65 -6.30
CA PRO A 47 5.25 -13.32 -7.34
C PRO A 47 3.84 -12.74 -7.43
N ALA A 48 3.33 -12.62 -8.65
CA ALA A 48 1.93 -12.38 -8.90
C ALA A 48 1.11 -13.65 -8.61
N ASN A 49 -0.21 -13.53 -8.66
CA ASN A 49 -1.11 -14.65 -8.43
C ASN A 49 -1.69 -15.13 -9.76
N GLY A 50 -1.51 -16.40 -10.07
CA GLY A 50 -2.17 -17.09 -11.16
C GLY A 50 -3.55 -17.60 -10.76
N ARG A 51 -4.28 -18.16 -11.73
CA ARG A 51 -5.62 -18.71 -11.48
C ARG A 51 -5.56 -19.81 -10.41
N GLY A 52 -6.33 -19.66 -9.34
CA GLY A 52 -6.30 -20.58 -8.20
C GLY A 52 -5.25 -20.24 -7.14
N GLY A 53 -4.55 -19.11 -7.25
CA GLY A 53 -3.61 -18.61 -6.25
C GLY A 53 -2.19 -19.19 -6.36
N ALA A 54 -1.85 -19.83 -7.47
CA ALA A 54 -0.48 -20.28 -7.70
C ALA A 54 0.45 -19.08 -7.94
N PRO A 55 1.67 -19.06 -7.39
CA PRO A 55 2.62 -17.98 -7.65
C PRO A 55 3.04 -17.94 -9.12
N VAL A 56 3.16 -16.74 -9.68
CA VAL A 56 3.53 -16.47 -11.08
C VAL A 56 4.66 -15.45 -11.11
N ARG A 57 5.72 -15.75 -11.84
CA ARG A 57 6.87 -14.85 -11.99
C ARG A 57 6.57 -13.71 -12.93
N TRP A 58 7.21 -12.56 -12.73
CA TRP A 58 7.09 -11.41 -13.61
C TRP A 58 7.67 -11.72 -15.00
N ALA A 59 8.71 -12.55 -15.07
CA ALA A 59 9.28 -13.06 -16.31
C ALA A 59 8.26 -13.86 -17.14
N ASP A 60 7.38 -14.64 -16.51
CA ASP A 60 6.32 -15.37 -17.22
C ASP A 60 5.28 -14.41 -17.81
N VAL A 61 4.94 -13.35 -17.06
CA VAL A 61 4.05 -12.29 -17.51
C VAL A 61 4.68 -11.49 -18.65
N ALA A 62 5.97 -11.17 -18.54
CA ALA A 62 6.75 -10.50 -19.58
C ALA A 62 6.82 -11.32 -20.88
N ALA A 63 7.06 -12.63 -20.76
CA ALA A 63 7.05 -13.55 -21.90
C ALA A 63 5.67 -13.63 -22.56
N TRP A 64 4.59 -13.64 -21.78
CA TRP A 64 3.22 -13.62 -22.29
C TRP A 64 2.85 -12.29 -22.97
N SER A 65 3.24 -11.15 -22.41
CA SER A 65 2.90 -9.83 -22.94
C SER A 65 3.79 -9.40 -24.10
N GLY A 66 4.97 -10.01 -24.24
CA GLY A 66 6.00 -9.60 -25.18
C GLY A 66 6.72 -8.30 -24.77
N VAL A 67 6.48 -7.81 -23.55
CA VAL A 67 7.14 -6.61 -23.01
C VAL A 67 8.35 -7.06 -22.17
N PRO A 68 9.57 -6.59 -22.49
CA PRO A 68 10.75 -6.89 -21.69
C PRO A 68 10.59 -6.43 -20.23
N LEU A 69 11.06 -7.26 -19.30
CA LEU A 69 11.14 -6.88 -17.90
C LEU A 69 12.39 -6.04 -17.67
N GLU A 70 12.19 -4.74 -17.45
CA GLU A 70 13.27 -3.79 -17.17
C GLU A 70 13.70 -3.83 -15.69
N ARG A 71 14.94 -3.38 -15.46
CA ARG A 71 15.59 -3.37 -14.13
C ARG A 71 14.77 -2.70 -13.04
N ASP A 72 14.19 -1.54 -13.35
CA ASP A 72 13.35 -0.73 -12.47
C ASP A 72 11.85 -0.88 -12.81
N GLY A 73 11.53 -1.87 -13.65
CA GLY A 73 10.20 -2.14 -14.17
C GLY A 73 9.16 -2.32 -13.07
N GLN A 74 7.95 -1.83 -13.31
CA GLN A 74 6.79 -2.04 -12.46
C GLN A 74 5.99 -3.25 -12.95
N PHE A 75 5.22 -3.89 -12.08
CA PHE A 75 4.41 -5.04 -12.50
C PHE A 75 3.44 -4.66 -13.63
N ALA A 76 2.89 -3.45 -13.58
CA ALA A 76 2.00 -2.92 -14.63
C ALA A 76 2.69 -2.78 -15.99
N ASP A 77 4.01 -2.56 -16.04
CA ASP A 77 4.76 -2.43 -17.30
C ASP A 77 4.65 -3.71 -18.14
N VAL A 78 4.77 -4.87 -17.49
CA VAL A 78 4.67 -6.18 -18.17
C VAL A 78 3.26 -6.76 -18.18
N ALA A 79 2.42 -6.45 -17.19
CA ALA A 79 1.08 -7.01 -17.07
C ALA A 79 0.01 -6.29 -17.91
N VAL A 80 0.29 -5.05 -18.34
CA VAL A 80 -0.66 -4.19 -19.07
C VAL A 80 -0.02 -3.71 -20.39
N PRO A 81 0.27 -4.63 -21.33
CA PRO A 81 0.79 -4.23 -22.65
C PRO A 81 -0.26 -3.42 -23.42
N GLN A 82 0.19 -2.56 -24.33
CA GLN A 82 -0.72 -1.70 -25.11
C GLN A 82 -1.77 -2.50 -25.88
N HIS A 83 -1.31 -3.59 -26.50
CA HIS A 83 -2.17 -4.52 -27.22
C HIS A 83 -2.42 -5.75 -26.37
N ARG A 84 -3.70 -6.07 -26.14
CA ARG A 84 -4.10 -7.20 -25.33
C ARG A 84 -3.78 -8.52 -26.04
N PRO A 85 -2.96 -9.42 -25.46
CA PRO A 85 -2.74 -10.75 -26.01
C PRO A 85 -4.05 -11.55 -26.08
N ALA A 86 -4.15 -12.44 -27.08
CA ALA A 86 -5.35 -13.26 -27.27
C ALA A 86 -5.53 -14.32 -26.17
N THR A 87 -4.43 -14.78 -25.58
CA THR A 87 -4.45 -15.73 -24.46
C THR A 87 -4.63 -15.01 -23.12
N PRO A 88 -5.32 -15.62 -22.14
CA PRO A 88 -5.46 -15.04 -20.80
C PRO A 88 -4.13 -14.76 -20.13
N SER A 89 -4.10 -13.78 -19.24
CA SER A 89 -2.90 -13.45 -18.45
C SER A 89 -2.53 -14.61 -17.54
N PRO A 90 -1.23 -14.98 -17.44
CA PRO A 90 -0.75 -15.90 -16.42
C PRO A 90 -1.11 -15.43 -15.00
N ALA A 91 -1.12 -14.11 -14.77
CA ALA A 91 -1.41 -13.46 -13.48
C ALA A 91 -2.91 -13.16 -13.25
N ALA A 92 -3.80 -14.01 -13.75
CA ALA A 92 -5.26 -13.86 -13.62
C ALA A 92 -5.80 -13.98 -12.18
N GLY A 93 -4.98 -14.44 -11.22
CA GLY A 93 -5.33 -14.52 -9.80
C GLY A 93 -5.08 -13.21 -9.04
N GLY A 94 -4.37 -12.25 -9.61
CA GLY A 94 -4.14 -10.94 -9.02
C GLY A 94 -2.68 -10.48 -9.05
N ARG A 95 -2.49 -9.25 -8.58
CA ARG A 95 -1.19 -8.59 -8.48
C ARG A 95 -0.28 -9.28 -7.45
N PRO A 96 1.03 -9.03 -7.50
CA PRO A 96 1.93 -9.34 -6.40
C PRO A 96 1.45 -8.75 -5.07
N GLU A 97 1.74 -9.44 -3.98
CA GLU A 97 1.47 -8.96 -2.62
C GLU A 97 2.46 -7.84 -2.26
N GLU A 98 1.94 -6.76 -1.68
CA GLU A 98 2.75 -5.65 -1.16
C GLU A 98 3.07 -5.90 0.31
N GLY A 99 4.28 -5.54 0.75
CA GLY A 99 4.61 -5.47 2.18
C GLY A 99 4.91 -6.78 2.92
N SER A 100 4.91 -7.91 2.22
CA SER A 100 5.38 -9.19 2.76
C SER A 100 6.03 -10.01 1.66
N LEU A 101 7.17 -10.62 1.97
CA LEU A 101 7.83 -11.53 1.05
C LEU A 101 7.10 -12.88 1.03
N GLU A 102 6.95 -13.50 -0.14
CA GLU A 102 6.29 -14.80 -0.27
C GLU A 102 7.06 -15.86 0.54
N SER A 103 6.34 -16.82 1.11
CA SER A 103 6.89 -17.79 2.07
C SER A 103 8.03 -18.67 1.52
N ALA A 104 7.93 -19.13 0.27
CA ALA A 104 8.97 -19.91 -0.37
C ALA A 104 10.17 -19.03 -0.77
N ASP A 105 9.92 -17.80 -1.23
CA ASP A 105 10.98 -16.83 -1.51
C ASP A 105 11.73 -16.43 -0.23
N ALA A 106 11.02 -16.25 0.88
CA ALA A 106 11.62 -15.97 2.18
C ALA A 106 12.50 -17.12 2.66
N ALA A 107 12.05 -18.37 2.49
CA ALA A 107 12.86 -19.54 2.83
C ALA A 107 14.11 -19.65 1.93
N ALA A 108 13.96 -19.44 0.62
CA ALA A 108 15.11 -19.44 -0.31
C ALA A 108 16.11 -18.32 0.01
N LEU A 109 15.62 -17.13 0.34
CA LEU A 109 16.48 -16.00 0.74
C LEU A 109 17.20 -16.28 2.07
N VAL A 110 16.53 -16.91 3.05
CA VAL A 110 17.18 -17.35 4.30
C VAL A 110 18.34 -18.30 4.00
N ASP A 111 18.14 -19.31 3.14
CA ASP A 111 19.20 -20.26 2.80
C ASP A 111 20.45 -19.56 2.20
N VAL A 112 20.24 -18.58 1.32
CA VAL A 112 21.34 -17.80 0.73
C VAL A 112 22.01 -16.94 1.80
N LEU A 113 21.24 -16.20 2.61
CA LEU A 113 21.77 -15.33 3.65
C LEU A 113 22.53 -16.11 4.74
N GLU A 114 22.09 -17.33 5.08
CA GLU A 114 22.78 -18.20 6.03
C GLU A 114 24.20 -18.54 5.55
N ALA A 115 24.38 -18.85 4.26
CA ALA A 115 25.69 -19.14 3.69
C ALA A 115 26.65 -17.93 3.75
N HIS A 116 26.10 -16.71 3.73
CA HIS A 116 26.86 -15.45 3.81
C HIS A 116 26.86 -14.82 5.22
N THR A 117 26.41 -15.56 6.23
CA THR A 117 26.36 -15.09 7.62
C THR A 117 27.38 -15.86 8.47
N LYS A 118 28.13 -15.16 9.32
CA LYS A 118 29.07 -15.79 10.24
C LYS A 118 28.34 -16.81 11.12
N ALA A 119 28.90 -18.00 11.29
CA ALA A 119 28.31 -19.06 12.10
C ALA A 119 27.98 -18.56 13.52
N GLY A 120 26.72 -18.77 13.95
CA GLY A 120 26.22 -18.32 15.25
C GLY A 120 26.01 -16.82 15.39
N ALA A 121 26.10 -16.04 14.30
CA ALA A 121 25.80 -14.61 14.34
C ALA A 121 24.33 -14.38 14.68
N ARG A 122 24.09 -13.46 15.61
CA ARG A 122 22.75 -12.97 15.92
C ARG A 122 22.28 -12.03 14.82
N CYS A 123 21.06 -12.24 14.36
CA CYS A 123 20.33 -11.34 13.49
C CYS A 123 19.28 -10.56 14.28
N TRP A 124 18.95 -9.38 13.76
CA TRP A 124 17.95 -8.46 14.28
C TRP A 124 16.84 -8.28 13.24
N PHE A 125 15.61 -8.12 13.71
CA PHE A 125 14.42 -8.07 12.87
C PHE A 125 13.48 -6.97 13.36
N CYS A 126 13.07 -6.10 12.45
CA CYS A 126 12.06 -5.08 12.68
C CYS A 126 10.72 -5.52 12.11
N LEU A 127 9.67 -5.41 12.93
CA LEU A 127 8.29 -5.66 12.53
C LEU A 127 7.49 -4.37 12.72
N TRP A 128 6.83 -3.90 11.67
CA TRP A 128 6.08 -2.65 11.71
C TRP A 128 4.91 -2.75 12.70
N GLU A 129 4.79 -1.79 13.62
CA GLU A 129 3.77 -1.84 14.67
C GLU A 129 2.33 -1.64 14.13
N GLY A 130 2.18 -1.17 12.90
CA GLY A 130 0.88 -0.85 12.29
C GLY A 130 0.14 -2.04 11.70
N PHE A 131 0.72 -3.25 11.72
CA PHE A 131 0.00 -4.44 11.27
C PHE A 131 -1.22 -4.72 12.17
N GLY A 132 -2.41 -4.78 11.57
CA GLY A 132 -3.68 -4.87 12.30
C GLY A 132 -3.90 -6.14 13.13
N TRP A 133 -3.03 -7.15 12.99
CA TRP A 133 -3.04 -8.35 13.83
C TRP A 133 -2.23 -8.18 15.12
N ILE A 134 -1.33 -7.18 15.18
CA ILE A 134 -0.54 -6.88 16.38
C ILE A 134 -1.50 -6.37 17.47
N GLY A 135 -1.71 -7.22 18.47
CA GLY A 135 -2.54 -6.92 19.63
C GLY A 135 -3.97 -7.48 19.60
N GLY A 136 -4.32 -8.36 18.65
CA GLY A 136 -5.46 -9.27 18.80
C GLY A 136 -6.86 -8.65 18.67
N GLN A 137 -6.95 -7.35 18.45
CA GLN A 137 -8.13 -6.72 17.87
C GLN A 137 -7.76 -6.46 16.42
N GLY A 138 -8.49 -7.05 15.47
CA GLY A 138 -8.54 -6.55 14.10
C GLY A 138 -9.15 -5.14 14.10
N VAL A 139 -8.44 -4.19 14.69
CA VAL A 139 -8.65 -2.77 14.45
C VAL A 139 -8.11 -2.60 13.06
N ALA A 140 -9.02 -2.48 12.10
CA ALA A 140 -8.72 -1.81 10.85
C ALA A 140 -8.12 -0.44 11.21
N MET A 141 -6.80 -0.38 11.34
CA MET A 141 -6.07 0.87 11.37
C MET A 141 -6.24 1.42 9.96
N LEU A 142 -7.32 2.18 9.81
CA LEU A 142 -7.55 3.07 8.68
C LEU A 142 -6.21 3.74 8.40
N MET A 143 -5.69 3.57 7.19
CA MET A 143 -4.52 4.28 6.71
C MET A 143 -4.55 5.72 7.17
N ALA A 144 -3.78 5.99 8.23
CA ALA A 144 -3.46 7.32 8.71
C ALA A 144 -2.12 7.73 8.10
N THR A 145 -1.94 7.45 6.81
CA THR A 145 -1.04 8.15 5.91
C THR A 145 -1.90 8.87 4.88
N MET A 146 -2.21 10.13 5.18
CA MET A 146 -2.72 11.14 4.24
C MET A 146 -4.12 10.84 3.63
N PRO A 147 -4.92 11.85 3.25
CA PRO A 147 -6.37 11.68 3.12
C PRO A 147 -6.77 10.87 1.88
N ARG A 148 -6.83 9.53 1.99
CA ARG A 148 -7.69 8.67 1.17
C ARG A 148 -9.15 8.90 1.57
N ARG A 149 -9.77 9.98 1.08
CA ARG A 149 -11.19 10.27 1.32
C ARG A 149 -12.09 9.50 0.33
N GLY A 150 -12.44 8.28 0.72
CA GLY A 150 -13.83 7.82 0.76
C GLY A 150 -14.41 7.08 -0.45
N ARG A 151 -14.21 5.75 -0.51
CA ARG A 151 -15.19 4.84 -1.12
C ARG A 151 -16.08 4.27 -0.01
N ARG A 152 -17.38 4.63 0.01
CA ARG A 152 -18.37 3.92 0.83
C ARG A 152 -19.56 3.54 -0.04
N TRP A 153 -19.70 2.24 -0.28
CA TRP A 153 -20.88 1.64 -0.88
C TRP A 153 -22.12 1.93 -0.02
N ARG A 154 -23.09 2.63 -0.60
CA ARG A 154 -24.48 2.62 -0.12
C ARG A 154 -25.41 2.53 -1.33
N ARG A 155 -26.08 1.39 -1.48
CA ARG A 155 -27.34 1.30 -2.24
C ARG A 155 -28.31 2.33 -1.63
N SER A 156 -28.81 3.28 -2.42
CA SER A 156 -30.02 4.03 -2.03
C SER A 156 -30.95 4.18 -3.23
N ARG A 157 -32.15 3.60 -3.07
CA ARG A 157 -33.33 3.84 -3.91
C ARG A 157 -33.68 5.34 -3.92
N ARG A 158 -34.15 5.82 -5.07
CA ARG A 158 -34.62 7.18 -5.38
C ARG A 158 -35.70 7.71 -4.42
N ARG A 159 -35.74 9.04 -4.16
CA ARG A 159 -36.74 10.04 -4.65
C ARG A 159 -36.71 11.39 -3.88
N PRO A 160 -37.31 12.50 -4.41
CA PRO A 160 -36.65 13.81 -4.54
C PRO A 160 -37.26 14.99 -3.76
N GLY A 161 -36.57 16.14 -3.79
CA GLY A 161 -37.16 17.50 -3.72
C GLY A 161 -36.81 18.29 -2.46
N LEU A 162 -35.95 19.32 -2.55
CA LEU A 162 -36.28 20.77 -2.68
C LEU A 162 -35.96 21.52 -1.34
N PRO A 163 -35.78 22.87 -1.27
CA PRO A 163 -34.45 23.52 -1.27
C PRO A 163 -34.20 24.61 -0.17
N ILE A 164 -32.91 24.87 0.19
CA ILE A 164 -32.25 26.18 0.55
C ILE A 164 -32.78 26.90 1.85
N PRO A 165 -32.15 27.90 2.57
CA PRO A 165 -30.83 28.59 2.54
C PRO A 165 -30.05 28.74 3.90
N PHE A 166 -28.87 29.36 3.78
CA PHE A 166 -27.93 30.03 4.71
C PHE A 166 -28.42 30.70 6.01
N GLY A 167 -27.49 30.90 6.97
CA GLY A 167 -27.25 32.23 7.57
C GLY A 167 -27.01 32.32 9.07
N ARG A 168 -26.00 33.12 9.46
CA ARG A 168 -25.51 33.44 10.81
C ARG A 168 -26.50 34.26 11.68
N GLY A 169 -26.32 34.15 13.01
CA GLY A 169 -26.18 35.32 13.91
C GLY A 169 -27.44 35.87 14.62
N ASN A 170 -27.40 35.78 15.96
CA ASN A 170 -28.23 36.40 17.01
C ASN A 170 -29.17 37.58 16.66
N ARG A 171 -30.45 37.49 17.11
CA ARG A 171 -30.99 38.21 18.30
C ARG A 171 -32.49 37.91 18.51
N LEU A 172 -32.87 37.67 19.77
CA LEU A 172 -34.24 37.49 20.28
C LEU A 172 -35.13 38.73 20.08
N VAL A 173 -36.44 38.54 19.83
CA VAL A 173 -37.59 39.12 20.58
C VAL A 173 -38.84 38.23 20.37
N LEU A 174 -39.51 37.84 21.45
CA LEU A 174 -40.88 37.24 21.52
C LEU A 174 -41.87 38.38 21.85
N PRO A 175 -43.15 38.39 21.39
CA PRO A 175 -44.20 37.75 22.21
C PRO A 175 -45.53 37.30 21.52
N MET A 176 -46.27 36.51 22.29
CA MET A 176 -47.75 36.44 22.46
C MET A 176 -48.66 35.58 21.55
N PHE A 177 -49.00 34.40 22.10
CA PHE A 177 -50.32 33.78 22.32
C PHE A 177 -51.49 33.97 21.33
N ARG A 178 -52.00 32.85 20.79
CA ARG A 178 -53.27 32.19 21.22
C ARG A 178 -53.61 30.97 20.35
N GLY A 179 -54.09 29.89 20.99
CA GLY A 179 -55.11 29.02 20.37
C GLY A 179 -54.75 27.57 20.04
N ARG A 180 -54.80 26.70 21.05
CA ARG A 180 -55.44 25.36 21.08
C ARG A 180 -55.17 24.35 19.93
N THR A 181 -54.29 23.37 20.19
CA THR A 181 -54.55 21.96 20.64
C THR A 181 -54.67 20.94 19.51
N ALA A 182 -53.62 20.13 19.33
CA ALA A 182 -53.73 18.69 19.11
C ALA A 182 -52.39 18.01 19.45
N ARG A 183 -52.45 17.02 20.36
CA ARG A 183 -51.33 16.20 20.85
C ARG A 183 -50.51 15.62 19.69
N ARG A 184 -49.19 15.84 19.71
CA ARG A 184 -48.21 14.95 19.05
C ARG A 184 -47.37 14.28 20.11
N ALA A 185 -47.33 12.96 20.05
CA ALA A 185 -46.54 12.09 20.90
C ALA A 185 -45.06 12.53 20.93
N ARG A 186 -44.43 12.44 22.11
CA ARG A 186 -43.00 12.62 22.29
C ARG A 186 -42.25 11.57 21.46
N PRO A 187 -41.37 11.93 20.51
CA PRO A 187 -40.35 11.01 20.03
C PRO A 187 -39.40 10.73 21.20
N ALA A 188 -39.12 9.44 21.44
CA ALA A 188 -38.15 9.00 22.43
C ALA A 188 -36.85 9.81 22.29
N ALA A 189 -36.35 10.33 23.41
CA ALA A 189 -35.09 11.04 23.45
C ALA A 189 -34.01 10.16 22.82
N TYR A 190 -33.38 10.67 21.77
CA TYR A 190 -32.19 10.09 21.19
C TYR A 190 -31.11 10.18 22.27
N LEU A 191 -30.87 9.08 22.98
CA LEU A 191 -29.69 8.92 23.81
C LEU A 191 -28.50 9.02 22.85
N GLY A 192 -27.72 10.09 22.97
CA GLY A 192 -26.46 10.25 22.24
C GLY A 192 -25.53 9.05 22.48
N PRO A 193 -24.43 8.93 21.72
CA PRO A 193 -23.48 7.84 21.93
C PRO A 193 -23.05 7.85 23.40
N SER A 194 -23.37 6.75 24.09
CA SER A 194 -22.96 6.50 25.46
C SER A 194 -21.43 6.56 25.48
N VAL A 195 -20.86 7.61 26.06
CA VAL A 195 -19.45 7.64 26.41
C VAL A 195 -19.32 6.62 27.52
N TYR A 196 -18.73 5.46 27.21
CA TYR A 196 -18.40 4.48 28.22
C TYR A 196 -17.42 5.15 29.21
N THR A 197 -17.89 5.42 30.43
CA THR A 197 -17.09 6.00 31.54
C THR A 197 -16.58 4.91 32.48
N GLY A 198 -16.60 3.65 32.05
CA GLY A 198 -15.94 2.57 32.79
C GLY A 198 -14.42 2.63 32.62
N PRO A 199 -13.65 1.93 33.47
CA PRO A 199 -12.21 1.80 33.27
C PRO A 199 -11.96 1.25 31.86
N THR A 200 -11.07 1.89 31.09
CA THR A 200 -10.60 1.34 29.82
C THR A 200 -10.12 -0.09 30.10
N PRO A 201 -10.73 -1.12 29.49
CA PRO A 201 -10.28 -2.49 29.70
C PRO A 201 -8.78 -2.56 29.37
N GLU A 202 -8.02 -3.19 30.26
CA GLU A 202 -6.60 -3.39 30.06
C GLU A 202 -6.41 -4.17 28.75
N PHE A 203 -5.71 -3.56 27.80
CA PHE A 203 -5.43 -4.20 26.53
C PHE A 203 -4.38 -5.28 26.73
N VAL A 204 -4.80 -6.53 26.60
CA VAL A 204 -3.90 -7.69 26.63
C VAL A 204 -3.74 -8.17 25.19
N PRO A 205 -2.57 -8.00 24.56
CA PRO A 205 -2.30 -8.57 23.23
C PRO A 205 -2.54 -10.09 23.23
N THR A 206 -3.40 -10.57 22.32
CA THR A 206 -3.66 -12.01 22.15
C THR A 206 -2.93 -12.63 20.95
N GLY A 207 -1.94 -11.93 20.38
CA GLY A 207 -1.14 -12.38 19.24
C GLY A 207 0.25 -12.93 19.63
N PRO A 208 1.09 -13.29 18.64
CA PRO A 208 2.44 -13.83 18.89
C PRO A 208 3.42 -12.82 19.48
N VAL A 209 3.03 -11.54 19.55
CA VAL A 209 3.78 -10.46 20.19
C VAL A 209 3.42 -10.39 21.69
N PRO A 210 4.38 -10.65 22.60
CA PRO A 210 4.15 -10.53 24.04
C PRO A 210 3.79 -9.10 24.45
N ALA A 211 2.96 -8.97 25.49
CA ALA A 211 2.57 -7.67 26.04
C ALA A 211 3.76 -6.75 26.40
N ALA A 212 4.85 -7.34 26.91
CA ALA A 212 6.07 -6.59 27.23
C ALA A 212 6.76 -6.01 25.98
N ALA A 213 6.77 -6.74 24.86
CA ALA A 213 7.30 -6.23 23.59
C ALA A 213 6.39 -5.14 23.03
N PHE A 214 5.07 -5.34 23.11
CA PHE A 214 4.08 -4.35 22.68
C PHE A 214 4.19 -3.03 23.47
N ALA A 215 4.43 -3.08 24.79
CA ALA A 215 4.65 -1.91 25.63
C ALA A 215 6.09 -1.37 25.61
N GLY A 216 7.01 -2.06 24.93
CA GLY A 216 8.43 -1.72 24.91
C GLY A 216 8.79 -0.54 23.99
N PRO A 217 10.07 -0.12 23.96
CA PRO A 217 10.54 0.93 23.06
C PRO A 217 10.42 0.50 21.60
N ARG A 218 10.37 1.49 20.69
CA ARG A 218 10.33 1.27 19.24
C ARG A 218 11.65 1.62 18.59
N VAL A 219 12.00 0.89 17.54
CA VAL A 219 12.93 1.40 16.54
C VAL A 219 12.17 2.46 15.74
N GLU A 220 12.58 3.71 15.89
CA GLU A 220 11.99 4.85 15.19
C GLU A 220 12.81 5.16 13.93
N LEU A 221 12.19 5.01 12.76
CA LEU A 221 12.73 5.42 11.47
C LEU A 221 11.76 6.42 10.83
N PRO A 222 12.17 7.17 9.79
CA PRO A 222 11.29 8.13 9.14
C PRO A 222 9.93 7.54 8.77
N ASN A 223 8.86 8.04 9.41
CA ASN A 223 7.45 7.66 9.21
C ASN A 223 7.05 6.23 9.60
N ARG A 224 7.93 5.47 10.26
CA ARG A 224 7.65 4.09 10.68
C ARG A 224 8.29 3.77 12.02
N ASN A 225 7.51 3.09 12.86
CA ASN A 225 7.96 2.55 14.12
C ASN A 225 7.89 1.03 14.08
N TYR A 226 8.92 0.39 14.63
CA TYR A 226 9.04 -1.06 14.60
C TYR A 226 9.23 -1.63 15.99
N LEU A 227 8.58 -2.78 16.21
CA LEU A 227 8.97 -3.72 17.23
C LEU A 227 10.28 -4.39 16.81
N LEU A 228 11.11 -4.76 17.77
CA LEU A 228 12.40 -5.42 17.53
C LEU A 228 12.40 -6.82 18.14
N TYR A 229 12.93 -7.78 17.39
CA TYR A 229 13.31 -9.08 17.91
C TYR A 229 14.62 -9.56 17.30
N SER A 230 15.16 -10.66 17.82
CA SER A 230 16.44 -11.23 17.41
C SER A 230 16.40 -12.75 17.36
N GLY A 231 17.32 -13.37 16.63
CA GLY A 231 17.42 -14.81 16.43
C GLY A 231 18.56 -15.18 15.49
N GLY A 232 18.60 -16.42 15.01
CA GLY A 232 19.36 -16.79 13.80
C GLY A 232 18.71 -16.20 12.54
N VAL A 233 19.30 -16.40 11.36
CA VAL A 233 18.78 -15.88 10.08
C VAL A 233 17.36 -16.40 9.82
N SER A 234 17.11 -17.68 10.12
CA SER A 234 15.80 -18.34 10.10
C SER A 234 14.70 -17.65 10.92
N GLY A 235 15.06 -16.75 11.85
CA GLY A 235 14.14 -15.96 12.64
C GLY A 235 13.16 -15.12 11.81
N ALA A 236 13.50 -14.80 10.55
CA ALA A 236 12.55 -14.13 9.65
C ALA A 236 11.32 -14.95 9.29
N LEU A 237 11.39 -16.27 9.42
CA LEU A 237 10.27 -17.16 9.11
C LEU A 237 9.31 -17.32 10.31
N ALA A 238 9.65 -16.77 11.47
CA ALA A 238 8.94 -17.02 12.73
C ALA A 238 7.46 -16.62 12.72
N LEU A 239 7.08 -15.65 11.89
CA LEU A 239 5.71 -15.13 11.80
C LEU A 239 5.02 -15.46 10.47
N VAL A 240 5.71 -16.14 9.54
CA VAL A 240 5.17 -16.45 8.21
C VAL A 240 4.02 -17.45 8.31
N ALA A 241 4.18 -18.51 9.11
CA ALA A 241 3.16 -19.56 9.22
C ALA A 241 1.88 -19.08 9.94
N SER A 242 2.01 -18.22 10.96
CA SER A 242 0.88 -17.77 11.77
C SER A 242 0.23 -16.49 11.22
N GLU A 243 1.02 -15.53 10.76
CA GLU A 243 0.56 -14.18 10.40
C GLU A 243 0.76 -13.83 8.92
N ARG A 244 1.35 -14.74 8.12
CA ARG A 244 1.73 -14.48 6.72
C ARG A 244 2.64 -13.26 6.54
N GLN A 245 3.46 -12.96 7.55
CA GLN A 245 4.25 -11.74 7.58
C GLN A 245 5.74 -12.04 7.78
N THR A 246 6.57 -11.51 6.89
CA THR A 246 8.02 -11.40 7.09
C THR A 246 8.39 -10.07 7.78
N PRO A 247 9.57 -9.98 8.41
CA PRO A 247 10.12 -8.71 8.90
C PRO A 247 10.23 -7.66 7.82
N ASN A 248 10.05 -6.39 8.21
CA ASN A 248 10.25 -5.26 7.32
C ASN A 248 11.73 -4.92 7.14
N LEU A 249 12.54 -5.07 8.19
CA LEU A 249 13.99 -4.90 8.12
C LEU A 249 14.69 -6.01 8.89
N TRP A 250 15.80 -6.50 8.36
CA TRP A 250 16.60 -7.52 9.03
C TRP A 250 18.05 -7.50 8.59
N TRP A 251 18.95 -7.75 9.56
CA TRP A 251 20.40 -7.65 9.39
C TRP A 251 21.14 -8.48 10.46
N PRO A 252 22.37 -8.96 10.18
CA PRO A 252 23.23 -9.61 11.16
C PRO A 252 23.91 -8.56 12.06
N ALA A 253 24.40 -8.98 13.23
CA ALA A 253 25.04 -8.08 14.19
C ALA A 253 26.23 -7.29 13.62
N ASP A 254 26.94 -7.83 12.63
CA ASP A 254 28.05 -7.16 11.95
C ASP A 254 27.63 -6.31 10.75
N ARG A 255 26.33 -6.29 10.41
CA ARG A 255 25.71 -5.48 9.35
C ARG A 255 26.30 -5.76 7.96
N ALA A 256 26.78 -6.98 7.73
CA ALA A 256 27.34 -7.41 6.45
C ALA A 256 26.31 -7.36 5.30
N TRP A 257 25.03 -7.49 5.63
CA TRP A 257 23.91 -7.37 4.70
C TRP A 257 22.69 -6.77 5.40
N CYS A 258 21.72 -6.31 4.62
CA CYS A 258 20.42 -5.90 5.11
C CYS A 258 19.35 -6.27 4.08
N VAL A 259 18.16 -6.63 4.57
CA VAL A 259 16.98 -6.87 3.76
C VAL A 259 15.88 -5.90 4.19
N ALA A 260 15.17 -5.32 3.23
CA ALA A 260 14.12 -4.33 3.46
C ALA A 260 12.87 -4.61 2.60
N THR A 261 11.75 -4.89 3.27
CA THR A 261 10.42 -5.05 2.67
C THR A 261 9.54 -3.87 3.09
N GLU A 262 9.34 -2.91 2.17
CA GLU A 262 8.44 -1.77 2.38
C GLU A 262 6.99 -2.21 2.23
N ILE A 263 6.09 -1.65 3.06
CA ILE A 263 4.69 -2.07 3.13
C ILE A 263 3.88 -1.76 1.86
N ASP A 264 4.35 -0.80 1.07
CA ASP A 264 3.69 -0.30 -0.14
C ASP A 264 4.38 -0.80 -1.43
N LEU A 265 5.38 -1.70 -1.34
CA LEU A 265 6.12 -2.20 -2.50
C LEU A 265 5.85 -3.70 -2.75
N PRO A 266 5.68 -4.11 -4.03
CA PRO A 266 5.55 -5.51 -4.42
C PRO A 266 6.91 -6.20 -4.66
N TRP A 267 7.95 -5.76 -3.95
CA TRP A 267 9.28 -6.37 -3.97
C TRP A 267 10.02 -6.09 -2.66
N THR A 268 11.09 -6.83 -2.45
CA THR A 268 11.99 -6.71 -1.29
C THR A 268 13.39 -6.33 -1.75
N TYR A 269 14.03 -5.35 -1.11
CA TYR A 269 15.42 -5.01 -1.38
C TYR A 269 16.38 -5.83 -0.52
N VAL A 270 17.53 -6.17 -1.08
CA VAL A 270 18.67 -6.74 -0.38
C VAL A 270 19.91 -5.92 -0.72
N GLY A 271 20.69 -5.54 0.29
CA GLY A 271 21.99 -4.88 0.15
C GLY A 271 23.05 -5.68 0.88
N GLY A 272 24.22 -5.85 0.27
CA GLY A 272 25.31 -6.63 0.85
C GLY A 272 26.60 -6.55 0.05
N SER A 273 27.49 -7.52 0.25
CA SER A 273 28.67 -7.68 -0.61
C SER A 273 28.26 -8.05 -2.04
N ALA A 274 29.11 -7.75 -3.01
CA ALA A 274 28.90 -8.18 -4.40
C ALA A 274 28.71 -9.70 -4.51
N GLU A 275 29.48 -10.48 -3.76
CA GLU A 275 29.37 -11.95 -3.73
C GLU A 275 28.00 -12.45 -3.25
N LEU A 276 27.44 -11.82 -2.21
CA LEU A 276 26.09 -12.16 -1.74
C LEU A 276 25.03 -11.80 -2.79
N ILE A 277 25.13 -10.61 -3.38
CA ILE A 277 24.17 -10.17 -4.38
C ILE A 277 24.23 -11.06 -5.63
N ASP A 278 25.43 -11.43 -6.10
CA ASP A 278 25.61 -12.37 -7.20
C ASP A 278 24.99 -13.74 -6.88
N ALA A 279 25.13 -14.23 -5.64
CA ALA A 279 24.51 -15.48 -5.22
C ALA A 279 22.96 -15.41 -5.24
N ILE A 280 22.38 -14.27 -4.82
CA ILE A 280 20.93 -14.03 -4.89
C ILE A 280 20.45 -13.98 -6.34
N LEU A 281 21.17 -13.27 -7.21
CA LEU A 281 20.83 -13.14 -8.64
C LEU A 281 20.96 -14.47 -9.39
N ALA A 282 21.85 -15.36 -8.94
CA ALA A 282 22.05 -16.67 -9.54
C ALA A 282 21.12 -17.77 -9.00
N ASP A 283 20.44 -17.57 -7.87
CA ASP A 283 19.55 -18.58 -7.29
C ASP A 283 18.24 -18.67 -8.08
N PRO A 284 17.95 -19.79 -8.78
CA PRO A 284 16.78 -19.91 -9.62
C PRO A 284 15.47 -19.96 -8.81
N ARG A 285 15.52 -20.16 -7.49
CA ARG A 285 14.33 -20.12 -6.63
C ARG A 285 13.82 -18.70 -6.44
N LEU A 286 14.70 -17.70 -6.57
CA LEU A 286 14.38 -16.29 -6.43
C LEU A 286 14.16 -15.65 -7.80
N GLU A 287 13.27 -14.66 -7.89
CA GLU A 287 13.15 -13.77 -9.05
C GLU A 287 13.77 -12.42 -8.69
N ALA A 288 15.09 -12.32 -8.81
CA ALA A 288 15.86 -11.16 -8.42
C ALA A 288 16.40 -10.36 -9.61
N MET A 289 16.50 -9.05 -9.45
CA MET A 289 17.13 -8.14 -10.40
C MET A 289 18.15 -7.24 -9.68
N PRO A 290 19.29 -6.91 -10.32
CA PRO A 290 20.20 -5.93 -9.76
C PRO A 290 19.54 -4.55 -9.74
N VAL A 291 19.86 -3.71 -8.76
CA VAL A 291 19.43 -2.31 -8.71
C VAL A 291 20.56 -1.42 -8.23
N GLU A 292 20.56 -0.16 -8.62
CA GLU A 292 21.45 0.86 -8.08
C GLU A 292 20.82 1.56 -6.88
N ALA A 293 21.63 2.15 -6.02
CA ALA A 293 21.18 2.86 -4.82
C ALA A 293 20.21 4.02 -5.12
N GLU A 294 20.41 4.70 -6.25
CA GLU A 294 19.61 5.83 -6.71
C GLU A 294 18.49 5.46 -7.69
N ASP A 295 18.35 4.17 -8.04
CA ASP A 295 17.27 3.73 -8.94
C ASP A 295 15.91 4.13 -8.36
N SER A 296 15.05 4.68 -9.22
CA SER A 296 13.75 5.15 -8.76
C SER A 296 12.80 3.98 -8.58
N HIS A 297 12.06 4.00 -7.47
CA HIS A 297 10.97 3.07 -7.20
C HIS A 297 9.59 3.72 -7.24
N TRP A 298 9.51 4.98 -7.69
CA TRP A 298 8.22 5.63 -7.84
C TRP A 298 7.34 4.83 -8.78
N SER A 299 6.13 4.57 -8.31
CA SER A 299 5.09 3.96 -9.13
C SER A 299 4.92 4.77 -10.42
N ARG A 300 4.95 4.04 -11.53
CA ARG A 300 4.70 4.56 -12.87
C ARG A 300 3.76 3.63 -13.59
N VAL A 301 3.06 4.19 -14.57
CA VAL A 301 2.24 3.42 -15.50
C VAL A 301 3.00 3.22 -16.81
N PRO A 302 2.63 2.22 -17.62
CA PRO A 302 3.21 2.06 -18.96
C PRO A 302 3.09 3.36 -19.76
N ALA A 303 4.09 3.68 -20.59
CA ALA A 303 4.12 4.94 -21.35
C ALA A 303 2.84 5.18 -22.17
N TRP A 304 2.28 4.12 -22.78
CA TRP A 304 1.03 4.23 -23.54
C TRP A 304 -0.18 4.58 -22.65
N VAL A 305 -0.17 4.17 -21.38
CA VAL A 305 -1.21 4.51 -20.40
C VAL A 305 -1.08 5.96 -19.99
N ASP A 306 0.13 6.44 -19.71
CA ASP A 306 0.43 7.84 -19.40
C ASP A 306 -0.06 8.75 -20.54
N GLU A 307 0.36 8.47 -21.77
CA GLU A 307 -0.07 9.21 -22.97
C GLU A 307 -1.60 9.23 -23.13
N ARG A 308 -2.24 8.09 -22.86
CA ARG A 308 -3.69 7.96 -22.96
C ARG A 308 -4.42 8.72 -21.85
N ALA A 309 -3.93 8.63 -20.62
CA ALA A 309 -4.47 9.32 -19.47
C ALA A 309 -4.35 10.84 -19.64
N GLU A 310 -3.21 11.30 -20.17
CA GLU A 310 -2.94 12.69 -20.47
C GLU A 310 -3.87 13.24 -21.55
N ALA A 311 -4.08 12.50 -22.65
CA ALA A 311 -5.05 12.88 -23.66
C ALA A 311 -6.48 13.00 -23.10
N ALA A 312 -6.90 12.02 -22.28
CA ALA A 312 -8.22 12.01 -21.65
C ALA A 312 -8.36 13.09 -20.56
N ALA A 313 -7.31 13.40 -19.81
CA ALA A 313 -7.29 14.46 -18.81
C ALA A 313 -7.53 15.83 -19.44
N ARG A 314 -6.85 16.13 -20.56
CA ARG A 314 -7.07 17.35 -21.32
C ARG A 314 -8.51 17.47 -21.83
N GLU A 315 -9.06 16.39 -22.39
CA GLU A 315 -10.46 16.36 -22.83
C GLU A 315 -11.42 16.59 -21.65
N LEU A 316 -11.17 15.93 -20.52
CA LEU A 316 -11.99 16.00 -19.32
C LEU A 316 -12.02 17.42 -18.74
N LEU A 317 -10.87 18.08 -18.70
CA LEU A 317 -10.74 19.43 -18.18
C LEU A 317 -11.39 20.48 -19.10
N ALA A 318 -11.37 20.25 -20.41
CA ALA A 318 -11.98 21.12 -21.40
C ALA A 318 -13.52 20.96 -21.46
N HIS A 319 -14.02 19.72 -21.46
CA HIS A 319 -15.42 19.42 -21.77
C HIS A 319 -16.24 18.88 -20.60
N GLY A 320 -15.59 18.58 -19.45
CA GLY A 320 -16.24 17.98 -18.28
C GLY A 320 -16.57 16.50 -18.42
N ARG A 321 -16.21 15.88 -19.55
CA ARG A 321 -16.31 14.44 -19.82
C ARG A 321 -15.16 13.99 -20.72
N ALA A 322 -14.72 12.75 -20.57
CA ALA A 322 -13.75 12.12 -21.45
C ALA A 322 -13.97 10.61 -21.52
N THR A 323 -13.52 9.98 -22.60
CA THR A 323 -13.56 8.52 -22.77
C THR A 323 -12.22 8.03 -23.31
N ALA A 324 -11.56 7.16 -22.54
CA ALA A 324 -10.35 6.45 -22.97
C ALA A 324 -10.71 5.04 -23.43
N LEU A 325 -10.61 4.79 -24.73
CA LEU A 325 -10.77 3.46 -25.33
C LEU A 325 -9.45 2.71 -25.36
N THR A 326 -9.42 1.48 -24.88
CA THR A 326 -8.21 0.63 -24.86
C THR A 326 -8.57 -0.79 -25.30
N ASP A 327 -7.57 -1.60 -25.65
CA ASP A 327 -7.75 -3.03 -25.96
C ASP A 327 -8.21 -3.83 -24.72
N TRP A 328 -8.09 -3.22 -23.55
CA TRP A 328 -8.49 -3.76 -22.25
C TRP A 328 -9.91 -3.36 -21.83
N GLY A 329 -10.53 -2.43 -22.55
CA GLY A 329 -11.85 -1.90 -22.25
C GLY A 329 -11.91 -0.39 -22.28
N THR A 330 -13.02 0.16 -21.80
CA THR A 330 -13.32 1.59 -21.87
C THR A 330 -13.33 2.20 -20.47
N VAL A 331 -12.62 3.31 -20.31
CA VAL A 331 -12.67 4.17 -19.12
C VAL A 331 -13.40 5.47 -19.48
N GLU A 332 -14.50 5.75 -18.80
CA GLU A 332 -15.26 6.98 -18.86
C GLU A 332 -14.97 7.86 -17.63
N ALA A 333 -14.72 9.13 -17.86
CA ALA A 333 -14.52 10.12 -16.80
C ALA A 333 -15.50 11.30 -16.95
N ARG A 334 -15.94 11.84 -15.82
CA ARG A 334 -16.75 13.07 -15.73
C ARG A 334 -16.23 13.96 -14.62
N LEU A 335 -16.10 15.25 -14.91
CA LEU A 335 -15.59 16.23 -13.97
C LEU A 335 -16.59 17.37 -13.80
N ARG A 336 -17.06 17.54 -12.57
CA ARG A 336 -17.71 18.77 -12.12
C ARG A 336 -16.68 19.62 -11.41
N ARG A 337 -16.29 20.76 -12.01
CA ARG A 337 -15.35 21.70 -11.37
C ARG A 337 -15.94 22.31 -10.08
N PRO A 338 -15.10 22.60 -9.06
CA PRO A 338 -15.53 23.26 -7.85
C PRO A 338 -16.09 24.67 -8.13
N ARG A 339 -17.12 25.07 -7.39
CA ARG A 339 -17.72 26.41 -7.43
C ARG A 339 -17.51 27.12 -6.09
N ARG A 340 -17.78 28.43 -6.01
CA ARG A 340 -17.53 29.31 -4.84
C ARG A 340 -18.09 28.82 -3.49
N TRP A 341 -19.02 27.87 -3.47
CA TRP A 341 -19.56 27.25 -2.24
C TRP A 341 -19.76 25.73 -2.33
N ARG A 342 -19.23 25.05 -3.35
CA ARG A 342 -19.39 23.60 -3.54
C ARG A 342 -18.12 22.97 -4.08
N ASP A 343 -17.75 21.84 -3.50
CA ASP A 343 -16.66 21.03 -4.00
C ASP A 343 -16.98 20.47 -5.39
N GLY A 344 -15.91 20.29 -6.16
CA GLY A 344 -15.93 19.58 -7.41
C GLY A 344 -16.04 18.07 -7.17
N GLU A 345 -16.30 17.36 -8.23
CA GLU A 345 -16.49 15.90 -8.22
C GLU A 345 -15.90 15.33 -9.50
N LEU A 346 -14.93 14.45 -9.35
CA LEU A 346 -14.39 13.62 -10.42
C LEU A 346 -15.04 12.25 -10.30
N THR A 347 -15.66 11.75 -11.36
CA THR A 347 -16.17 10.38 -11.45
C THR A 347 -15.41 9.67 -12.55
N ILE A 348 -14.89 8.49 -12.26
CA ILE A 348 -14.19 7.63 -13.23
C ILE A 348 -14.78 6.23 -13.15
N GLY A 349 -15.04 5.61 -14.28
CA GLY A 349 -15.63 4.28 -14.33
C GLY A 349 -15.50 3.59 -15.68
N GLY A 350 -15.74 2.28 -15.69
CA GLY A 350 -15.87 1.45 -16.89
C GLY A 350 -17.15 0.60 -16.81
N PRO A 351 -17.40 -0.31 -17.75
CA PRO A 351 -18.57 -1.19 -17.70
C PRO A 351 -18.65 -1.96 -16.37
N GLY A 352 -19.59 -1.58 -15.49
CA GLY A 352 -19.81 -2.20 -14.18
C GLY A 352 -19.04 -1.60 -12.98
N ARG A 353 -18.17 -0.59 -13.17
CA ARG A 353 -17.44 0.07 -12.08
C ARG A 353 -17.53 1.59 -12.18
N SER A 354 -17.78 2.29 -11.08
CA SER A 354 -17.67 3.74 -11.00
C SER A 354 -17.18 4.18 -9.61
N GLY A 355 -16.08 4.92 -9.56
CA GLY A 355 -15.59 5.62 -8.37
C GLY A 355 -15.79 7.12 -8.50
N TRP A 356 -15.87 7.82 -7.37
CA TRP A 356 -15.86 9.27 -7.36
C TRP A 356 -14.86 9.80 -6.33
N THR A 357 -14.25 10.93 -6.64
CA THR A 357 -13.30 11.64 -5.79
C THR A 357 -13.74 13.08 -5.64
N ARG A 358 -13.75 13.58 -4.40
CA ARG A 358 -14.02 14.99 -4.12
C ARG A 358 -12.84 15.83 -4.61
N ILE A 359 -13.12 16.85 -5.40
CA ILE A 359 -12.12 17.81 -5.88
C ILE A 359 -12.29 19.12 -5.11
N ASP A 360 -11.28 19.48 -4.33
CA ASP A 360 -11.16 20.77 -3.66
C ASP A 360 -10.64 21.86 -4.64
N ARG A 361 -10.52 23.11 -4.18
CA ARG A 361 -10.01 24.22 -4.99
C ARG A 361 -8.48 24.26 -5.00
N ARG A 362 -7.83 23.22 -5.52
CA ARG A 362 -6.38 23.25 -5.78
C ARG A 362 -6.05 24.06 -7.03
N SER A 363 -4.77 24.30 -7.29
CA SER A 363 -4.33 24.95 -8.51
C SER A 363 -4.75 24.15 -9.74
N GLU A 364 -4.84 24.80 -10.91
CA GLU A 364 -5.20 24.11 -12.16
C GLU A 364 -4.18 22.99 -12.49
N ALA A 365 -2.90 23.19 -12.13
CA ALA A 365 -1.85 22.18 -12.30
C ALA A 365 -2.04 20.97 -11.38
N ASP A 366 -2.42 21.18 -10.11
CA ASP A 366 -2.71 20.08 -9.19
C ASP A 366 -3.97 19.32 -9.60
N LEU A 367 -4.98 20.03 -10.09
CA LEU A 367 -6.19 19.43 -10.61
C LEU A 367 -5.87 18.55 -11.83
N HIS A 368 -5.03 19.05 -12.74
CA HIS A 368 -4.58 18.30 -13.90
C HIS A 368 -3.86 17.01 -13.52
N ARG A 369 -2.86 17.08 -12.63
CA ARG A 369 -2.14 15.90 -12.14
C ARG A 369 -3.09 14.90 -11.47
N ASN A 370 -3.94 15.35 -10.57
CA ASN A 370 -4.91 14.46 -9.91
C ASN A 370 -5.85 13.77 -10.91
N VAL A 371 -6.31 14.48 -11.95
CA VAL A 371 -7.18 13.92 -12.99
C VAL A 371 -6.42 12.90 -13.83
N HIS A 372 -5.21 13.25 -14.26
CA HIS A 372 -4.31 12.38 -15.00
C HIS A 372 -4.09 11.06 -14.25
N ASP A 373 -3.60 11.14 -13.02
CA ASP A 373 -3.24 9.97 -12.21
C ASP A 373 -4.47 9.09 -11.96
N SER A 374 -5.63 9.70 -11.69
CA SER A 374 -6.87 8.96 -11.47
C SER A 374 -7.35 8.22 -12.74
N ILE A 375 -7.10 8.76 -13.94
CA ILE A 375 -7.42 8.10 -15.21
C ILE A 375 -6.42 6.98 -15.50
N ALA A 376 -5.13 7.23 -15.29
CA ALA A 376 -4.07 6.25 -15.47
C ALA A 376 -4.30 5.01 -14.60
N ASP A 377 -4.57 5.21 -13.30
CA ASP A 377 -4.93 4.14 -12.36
C ASP A 377 -6.16 3.36 -12.85
N ALA A 378 -7.19 4.06 -13.35
CA ALA A 378 -8.40 3.40 -13.82
C ALA A 378 -8.17 2.56 -15.09
N ILE A 379 -7.24 2.97 -15.97
CA ILE A 379 -6.84 2.18 -17.14
C ILE A 379 -6.12 0.91 -16.69
N VAL A 380 -5.14 1.02 -15.77
CA VAL A 380 -4.39 -0.12 -15.23
C VAL A 380 -5.31 -1.09 -14.48
N ASP A 381 -6.20 -0.58 -13.62
CA ASP A 381 -7.18 -1.37 -12.90
C ASP A 381 -8.10 -2.12 -13.87
N THR A 382 -8.62 -1.44 -14.90
CA THR A 382 -9.47 -2.05 -15.92
C THR A 382 -8.73 -3.17 -16.67
N ALA A 383 -7.46 -2.98 -17.00
CA ALA A 383 -6.65 -4.00 -17.67
C ALA A 383 -6.40 -5.22 -16.80
N LEU A 384 -6.01 -5.01 -15.54
CA LEU A 384 -5.71 -6.10 -14.62
C LEU A 384 -6.96 -6.89 -14.21
N ASP A 385 -8.10 -6.20 -14.04
CA ASP A 385 -9.40 -6.84 -13.83
C ASP A 385 -9.85 -7.64 -15.06
N ALA A 386 -9.62 -7.15 -16.27
CA ALA A 386 -10.03 -7.82 -17.50
C ALA A 386 -9.16 -9.03 -17.84
N GLY A 387 -7.93 -9.08 -17.32
CA GLY A 387 -7.03 -10.23 -17.42
C GLY A 387 -7.30 -11.34 -16.42
N SER A 388 -8.11 -11.06 -15.38
CA SER A 388 -8.56 -12.00 -14.34
C SER A 388 -9.81 -12.77 -14.78
#